data_AF-X1QYW1-F1
#
_entry.id   AF-X1QYW1-F1
#
_cell.length_a   1.000
_cell.length_b   1.000
_cell.length_c   1.000
_cell.angle_alpha   90.00
_cell.angle_beta   90.00
_cell.angle_gamma   90.00
#
_symmetry.space_group_name_H-M   'P 1'
#
loop_
_entity.id
_entity.type
_entity.pdbx_description
1 polymer ?
#
loop_
_entity_poly.entity_id
_entity_poly.type
_entity_poly.pdbx_seq_one_letter_code
_entity_poly.pdbx_strand_id
1 'polypeptide(L)'
;VVDAVLGTDNQVLGVYCGDGERVQEESWKLADKRTNIYLDIKDKYDILVFGEPRVFHYGPGHGTNPILMLQAIGAQLTRNYDIFRENGVIICASLCNGWFNDEWFPSYKEIYQKLQKVSDFTEVMRFADEVSNRPEYIYKYRYAYAYGAFHGFSMVSCGSIAHNHTSAIFIVGAREPGYAR
;
A
#
# COMPACT_ATOMS: atom_id res chain seq x y z
N VAL A 1 17.31 -17.31 9.39
CA VAL A 1 16.07 -16.99 8.66
C VAL A 1 15.99 -17.81 7.37
N VAL A 2 14.80 -17.94 6.80
CA VAL A 2 14.60 -18.46 5.43
C VAL A 2 13.81 -17.40 4.68
N ASP A 3 14.31 -16.98 3.53
CA ASP A 3 13.71 -15.94 2.69
C ASP A 3 13.64 -16.40 1.23
N ALA A 4 12.63 -15.95 0.51
CA ALA A 4 12.38 -16.33 -0.88
C ALA A 4 12.15 -15.10 -1.76
N VAL A 5 12.83 -15.07 -2.91
CA VAL A 5 12.56 -14.06 -3.94
C VAL A 5 11.43 -14.57 -4.84
N LEU A 6 10.35 -13.79 -4.95
CA LEU A 6 9.17 -14.15 -5.72
C LEU A 6 9.11 -13.40 -7.07
N GLY A 7 8.58 -14.08 -8.08
CA GLY A 7 8.26 -13.48 -9.38
C GLY A 7 6.88 -12.83 -9.41
N THR A 8 6.49 -12.33 -10.59
CA THR A 8 5.21 -11.63 -10.80
C THR A 8 3.97 -12.48 -10.47
N ASP A 9 4.05 -13.78 -10.70
CA ASP A 9 2.96 -14.74 -10.49
C ASP A 9 3.14 -15.54 -9.19
N ASN A 10 3.87 -14.97 -8.22
CA ASN A 10 4.23 -15.59 -6.94
C ASN A 10 5.07 -16.87 -7.05
N GLN A 11 5.66 -17.15 -8.21
CA GLN A 11 6.60 -18.25 -8.37
C GLN A 11 7.87 -18.00 -7.56
N VAL A 12 8.38 -19.03 -6.89
CA VAL A 12 9.63 -18.97 -6.14
C VAL A 12 10.80 -18.97 -7.13
N LEU A 13 11.54 -17.86 -7.21
CA LEU A 13 12.69 -17.71 -8.09
C LEU A 13 14.00 -18.14 -7.42
N GLY A 14 14.05 -18.03 -6.09
CA GLY A 14 15.20 -18.44 -5.28
C GLY A 14 14.84 -18.50 -3.81
N VAL A 15 15.50 -19.40 -3.07
CA VAL A 15 15.35 -19.58 -1.63
C VAL A 15 16.72 -19.51 -0.97
N TYR A 16 16.81 -18.70 0.07
CA TYR A 16 18.04 -18.41 0.79
C TYR A 16 17.83 -18.70 2.27
N CYS A 17 18.81 -19.34 2.91
CA CYS A 17 18.73 -19.66 4.34
C CYS A 17 20.07 -19.40 5.02
N GLY A 18 20.00 -18.94 6.27
CA GLY A 18 21.19 -18.63 7.05
C GLY A 18 20.98 -17.46 8.01
N ASP A 19 22.07 -16.77 8.31
CA ASP A 19 22.08 -15.53 9.06
C ASP A 19 21.27 -14.43 8.34
N GLY A 20 20.59 -13.57 9.09
CA GLY A 20 19.65 -12.59 8.53
C GLY A 20 20.30 -11.59 7.57
N GLU A 21 21.45 -11.04 7.95
CA GLU A 21 22.18 -10.05 7.15
C GLU A 21 22.72 -10.71 5.88
N ARG A 22 23.32 -11.89 6.00
CA ARG A 22 23.87 -12.63 4.86
C ARG A 22 22.80 -13.11 3.89
N VAL A 23 21.63 -13.53 4.39
CA VAL A 23 20.49 -13.90 3.55
C VAL A 23 20.03 -12.70 2.72
N GLN A 24 19.92 -11.53 3.34
CA GLN A 24 19.52 -10.29 2.67
C GLN A 24 20.51 -9.89 1.58
N GLU A 25 21.81 -9.89 1.88
CA GLU A 25 22.87 -9.58 0.89
C GLU A 25 22.81 -10.50 -0.34
N GLU A 26 22.60 -11.80 -0.13
CA GLU A 26 22.56 -12.79 -1.22
C GLU A 26 21.23 -12.77 -1.99
N SER A 27 20.09 -12.63 -1.29
CA SER A 27 18.77 -12.61 -1.93
C SER A 27 18.55 -11.34 -2.76
N TRP A 28 19.10 -10.21 -2.31
CA TRP A 28 18.97 -8.93 -2.98
C TRP A 28 19.60 -8.91 -4.38
N LYS A 29 20.63 -9.70 -4.65
CA LYS A 29 21.23 -9.80 -6.00
C LYS A 29 20.22 -10.32 -7.03
N LEU A 30 19.33 -11.24 -6.64
CA LEU A 30 18.26 -11.75 -7.50
C LEU A 30 17.05 -10.80 -7.48
N ALA A 31 16.69 -10.28 -6.31
CA ALA A 31 15.56 -9.37 -6.16
C ALA A 31 15.77 -8.07 -6.95
N ASP A 32 16.98 -7.52 -6.97
CA ASP A 32 17.38 -6.33 -7.72
C ASP A 32 17.15 -6.53 -9.23
N LYS A 33 17.70 -7.61 -9.80
CA LYS A 33 17.49 -7.98 -11.21
C LYS A 33 16.02 -8.19 -11.57
N ARG A 34 15.23 -8.75 -10.65
CA ARG A 34 13.81 -9.03 -10.86
C ARG A 34 12.95 -7.77 -10.74
N THR A 35 13.31 -6.86 -9.85
CA THR A 35 12.41 -5.78 -9.39
C THR A 35 12.70 -4.45 -10.05
N ASN A 36 13.98 -4.14 -10.26
CA ASN A 36 14.39 -2.83 -10.76
C ASN A 36 14.42 -2.81 -12.28
N ILE A 37 13.83 -1.75 -12.83
CA ILE A 37 13.90 -1.41 -14.25
C ILE A 37 14.68 -0.11 -14.35
N TYR A 38 15.84 -0.16 -14.97
CA TYR A 38 16.68 1.01 -15.19
C TYR A 38 16.38 1.59 -16.56
N LEU A 39 16.02 2.88 -16.58
CA LEU A 39 15.73 3.63 -17.79
C LEU A 39 16.87 4.61 -18.04
N ASP A 40 17.38 4.69 -19.27
CA ASP A 40 18.35 5.71 -19.68
C ASP A 40 17.61 7.02 -20.00
N ILE A 41 17.16 7.69 -18.93
CA ILE A 41 16.41 8.95 -19.00
C ILE A 41 17.12 10.02 -18.19
N LYS A 42 17.10 11.25 -18.71
CA LYS A 42 17.69 12.43 -18.04
C LYS A 42 16.65 13.30 -17.36
N ASP A 43 15.44 13.32 -17.89
CA ASP A 43 14.35 14.16 -17.41
C ASP A 43 13.35 13.35 -16.57
N LYS A 44 12.83 14.00 -15.53
CA LYS A 44 11.74 13.47 -14.69
C LYS A 44 10.38 13.76 -15.32
N TYR A 45 9.44 12.82 -15.16
CA TYR A 45 8.08 12.91 -15.65
C TYR A 45 7.15 13.66 -14.69
N ASP A 46 6.31 14.54 -15.23
CA ASP A 46 5.32 15.30 -14.47
C ASP A 46 4.07 14.47 -14.10
N ILE A 47 3.80 13.37 -14.82
CA ILE A 47 2.58 12.58 -14.67
C ILE A 47 2.91 11.09 -14.56
N LEU A 48 2.39 10.43 -13.53
CA LEU A 48 2.42 8.98 -13.36
C LEU A 48 1.02 8.40 -13.56
N VAL A 49 0.88 7.43 -14.48
CA VAL A 49 -0.41 6.79 -14.79
C VAL A 49 -0.30 5.29 -14.60
N PHE A 50 -1.22 4.71 -13.83
CA PHE A 50 -1.31 3.24 -13.66
C PHE A 50 -2.72 2.80 -13.28
N GLY A 51 -2.99 1.51 -13.44
CA GLY A 51 -4.22 0.87 -12.98
C GLY A 51 -4.00 0.10 -11.69
N GLU A 52 -4.99 0.12 -10.80
CA GLU A 52 -4.98 -0.66 -9.58
C GLU A 52 -5.96 -1.84 -9.65
N PRO A 53 -5.46 -3.08 -9.62
CA PRO A 53 -6.33 -4.25 -9.64
C PRO A 53 -7.03 -4.47 -8.29
N ARG A 54 -8.19 -5.12 -8.34
CA ARG A 54 -8.94 -5.49 -7.12
C ARG A 54 -8.17 -6.49 -6.26
N VAL A 55 -7.40 -7.38 -6.87
CA VAL A 55 -6.60 -8.41 -6.17
C VAL A 55 -5.13 -8.11 -6.39
N PHE A 56 -4.44 -7.81 -5.30
CA PHE A 56 -3.02 -7.46 -5.28
C PHE A 56 -2.48 -7.66 -3.86
N HIS A 57 -1.17 -7.90 -3.71
CA HIS A 57 -0.42 -7.94 -2.43
C HIS A 57 -1.17 -8.50 -1.20
N TYR A 58 -2.00 -7.70 -0.53
CA TYR A 58 -2.70 -8.08 0.70
C TYR A 58 -4.01 -8.85 0.48
N GLY A 59 -4.42 -9.08 -0.77
CA GLY A 59 -5.55 -9.91 -1.15
C GLY A 59 -6.64 -9.14 -1.91
N PRO A 60 -7.90 -9.61 -1.85
CA PRO A 60 -9.00 -8.94 -2.52
C PRO A 60 -9.39 -7.69 -1.74
N GLY A 61 -9.39 -6.55 -2.43
CA GLY A 61 -9.77 -5.28 -1.84
C GLY A 61 -8.96 -4.10 -2.33
N HIS A 62 -7.76 -4.28 -2.90
CA HIS A 62 -6.83 -3.19 -3.22
C HIS A 62 -7.47 -2.04 -4.02
N GLY A 63 -7.84 -2.28 -5.29
CA GLY A 63 -8.50 -1.27 -6.13
C GLY A 63 -9.95 -0.92 -5.75
N THR A 64 -10.42 -1.27 -4.56
CA THR A 64 -11.81 -1.05 -4.10
C THR A 64 -11.91 -0.45 -2.70
N ASN A 65 -10.97 -0.78 -1.81
CA ASN A 65 -10.84 -0.31 -0.45
C ASN A 65 -10.00 0.97 -0.46
N PRO A 66 -10.53 2.10 0.03
CA PRO A 66 -9.85 3.38 -0.09
C PRO A 66 -8.50 3.44 0.66
N ILE A 67 -8.33 2.68 1.76
CA ILE A 67 -7.04 2.64 2.49
C ILE A 67 -5.99 1.85 1.69
N LEU A 68 -6.37 0.71 1.11
CA LEU A 68 -5.44 -0.11 0.33
C LEU A 68 -5.08 0.57 -0.99
N MET A 69 -6.04 1.22 -1.65
CA MET A 69 -5.79 2.05 -2.82
C MET A 69 -4.79 3.15 -2.51
N LEU A 70 -5.04 3.90 -1.44
CA LEU A 70 -4.16 4.97 -1.00
C LEU A 70 -2.73 4.44 -0.74
N GLN A 71 -2.60 3.29 -0.08
CA GLN A 71 -1.30 2.65 0.13
C GLN A 71 -0.62 2.26 -1.19
N ALA A 72 -1.35 1.64 -2.12
CA ALA A 72 -0.80 1.22 -3.38
C ALA A 72 -0.27 2.42 -4.19
N ILE A 73 -0.97 3.55 -4.15
CA ILE A 73 -0.53 4.79 -4.78
C ILE A 73 0.79 5.29 -4.17
N GLY A 74 0.88 5.32 -2.84
CA GLY A 74 2.13 5.65 -2.13
C GLY A 74 3.29 4.75 -2.53
N ALA A 75 3.07 3.43 -2.53
CA ALA A 75 4.09 2.46 -2.91
C ALA A 75 4.51 2.57 -4.38
N GLN A 76 3.58 2.85 -5.29
CA GLN A 76 3.90 3.08 -6.70
C GLN A 76 4.72 4.35 -6.89
N LEU A 77 4.40 5.43 -6.17
CA LEU A 77 5.24 6.63 -6.20
C LEU A 77 6.65 6.33 -5.70
N THR A 78 6.80 5.63 -4.57
CA THR A 78 8.13 5.26 -4.04
C THR A 78 8.95 4.44 -5.05
N ARG A 79 8.31 3.52 -5.77
CA ARG A 79 8.98 2.72 -6.82
C ARG A 79 9.42 3.54 -8.04
N ASN A 80 8.73 4.64 -8.33
CA ASN A 80 8.99 5.49 -9.48
C ASN A 80 9.63 6.83 -9.08
N TYR A 81 10.07 6.99 -7.84
CA TYR A 81 10.42 8.30 -7.28
C TYR A 81 11.61 8.97 -8.00
N ASP A 82 12.57 8.17 -8.44
CA ASP A 82 13.74 8.65 -9.18
C ASP A 82 13.35 9.27 -10.53
N ILE A 83 12.30 8.74 -11.17
CA ILE A 83 11.83 9.18 -12.49
C ILE A 83 10.65 10.15 -12.41
N PHE A 84 10.06 10.32 -11.22
CA PHE A 84 8.94 11.21 -10.98
C PHE A 84 9.41 12.60 -10.58
N ARG A 85 8.73 13.63 -11.07
CA ARG A 85 8.97 15.02 -10.68
C ARG A 85 8.20 15.35 -9.41
N GLU A 86 8.89 15.93 -8.43
CA GLU A 86 8.27 16.44 -7.20
C GLU A 86 7.11 17.39 -7.54
N ASN A 87 5.99 17.27 -6.82
CA ASN A 87 4.73 17.97 -7.10
C ASN A 87 4.09 17.61 -8.45
N GLY A 88 4.47 16.50 -9.08
CA GLY A 88 3.78 15.95 -10.24
C GLY A 88 2.36 15.47 -9.91
N VAL A 89 1.70 14.88 -10.90
CA VAL A 89 0.31 14.40 -10.82
C VAL A 89 0.28 12.88 -10.95
N ILE A 90 -0.57 12.23 -10.15
CA ILE A 90 -0.88 10.80 -10.32
C ILE A 90 -2.27 10.65 -10.90
N ILE A 91 -2.43 9.73 -11.87
CA ILE A 91 -3.72 9.27 -12.37
C ILE A 91 -3.79 7.76 -12.13
N CYS A 92 -4.65 7.36 -11.19
CA CYS A 92 -4.85 5.96 -10.83
C CYS A 92 -6.23 5.48 -11.32
N ALA A 93 -6.26 4.49 -12.21
CA ALA A 93 -7.49 3.82 -12.59
C ALA A 93 -7.86 2.77 -11.52
N SER A 94 -8.86 3.05 -10.69
CA SER A 94 -9.27 2.22 -9.56
C SER A 94 -10.78 2.33 -9.32
N LEU A 95 -11.42 1.23 -8.93
CA LEU A 95 -12.88 1.19 -8.74
C LEU A 95 -13.34 1.95 -7.50
N CYS A 96 -12.47 2.04 -6.47
CA CYS A 96 -12.68 2.72 -5.18
C CYS A 96 -14.17 2.86 -4.80
N ASN A 97 -14.77 1.73 -4.41
CA ASN A 97 -16.21 1.62 -4.18
C ASN A 97 -16.55 1.40 -2.70
N GLY A 98 -15.58 1.58 -1.79
CA GLY A 98 -15.80 1.41 -0.36
C GLY A 98 -15.97 -0.03 0.10
N TRP A 99 -15.65 -1.03 -0.73
CA TRP A 99 -15.63 -2.42 -0.28
C TRP A 99 -14.36 -2.68 0.54
N PHE A 100 -14.46 -2.48 1.85
CA PHE A 100 -13.35 -2.66 2.79
C PHE A 100 -12.93 -4.11 2.99
N ASN A 101 -13.77 -5.09 2.61
CA ASN A 101 -13.58 -6.50 2.92
C ASN A 101 -13.39 -6.73 4.43
N ASP A 102 -14.46 -6.47 5.20
CA ASP A 102 -14.47 -6.49 6.68
C ASP A 102 -14.13 -7.87 7.29
N GLU A 103 -14.14 -8.94 6.47
CA GLU A 103 -13.70 -10.27 6.86
C GLU A 103 -12.17 -10.32 7.01
N TRP A 104 -11.43 -9.78 6.03
CA TRP A 104 -9.97 -9.75 6.04
C TRP A 104 -9.44 -8.52 6.78
N PHE A 105 -10.11 -7.37 6.67
CA PHE A 105 -9.64 -6.06 7.14
C PHE A 105 -10.64 -5.40 8.11
N PRO A 106 -10.94 -6.04 9.25
CA PRO A 106 -12.06 -5.66 10.11
C PRO A 106 -11.97 -4.25 10.69
N SER A 107 -10.76 -3.71 10.87
CA SER A 107 -10.55 -2.36 11.42
C SER A 107 -10.59 -1.25 10.37
N TYR A 108 -10.49 -1.58 9.08
CA TYR A 108 -10.19 -0.57 8.06
C TYR A 108 -11.30 0.45 7.88
N LYS A 109 -12.56 0.03 8.00
CA LYS A 109 -13.70 0.94 7.92
C LYS A 109 -13.67 1.98 9.05
N GLU A 110 -13.35 1.56 10.28
CA GLU A 110 -13.21 2.47 11.41
C GLU A 110 -12.01 3.41 11.22
N ILE A 111 -10.86 2.88 10.80
CA ILE A 111 -9.66 3.67 10.51
C ILE A 111 -9.97 4.70 9.44
N TYR A 112 -10.71 4.33 8.38
CA TYR A 112 -11.12 5.24 7.33
C TYR A 112 -12.02 6.36 7.86
N GLN A 113 -12.99 6.03 8.71
CA GLN A 113 -13.85 7.04 9.36
C GLN A 113 -13.05 7.99 10.27
N LYS A 114 -12.02 7.49 10.96
CA LYS A 114 -11.10 8.34 11.74
C LYS A 114 -10.23 9.20 10.81
N LEU A 115 -9.76 8.65 9.69
CA LEU A 115 -9.02 9.37 8.66
C LEU A 115 -9.84 10.56 8.13
N GLN A 116 -11.14 10.38 7.85
CA GLN A 116 -12.05 11.46 7.42
C GLN A 116 -12.09 12.68 8.36
N LYS A 117 -11.67 12.52 9.62
CA LYS A 117 -11.69 13.58 10.65
C LYS A 117 -10.36 14.32 10.79
N VAL A 118 -9.34 13.97 10.02
CA VAL A 118 -8.04 14.65 10.01
C VAL A 118 -7.74 15.23 8.64
N SER A 119 -7.10 16.38 8.58
CA SER A 119 -6.66 17.00 7.33
C SER A 119 -5.32 16.43 6.88
N ASP A 120 -4.38 16.32 7.80
CA ASP A 120 -3.10 15.63 7.60
C ASP A 120 -3.28 14.13 7.89
N PHE A 121 -2.98 13.30 6.89
CA PHE A 121 -3.15 11.84 7.01
C PHE A 121 -2.21 11.23 8.05
N THR A 122 -1.08 11.87 8.35
CA THR A 122 -0.16 11.40 9.40
C THR A 122 -0.79 11.48 10.80
N GLU A 123 -1.74 12.39 11.03
CA GLU A 123 -2.45 12.52 12.31
C GLU A 123 -3.34 11.32 12.65
N VAL A 124 -3.68 10.47 11.67
CA VAL A 124 -4.49 9.27 11.93
C VAL A 124 -3.82 8.36 12.97
N MET A 125 -2.48 8.41 13.08
CA MET A 125 -1.69 7.63 14.04
C MET A 125 -2.06 7.89 15.50
N ARG A 126 -2.67 9.05 15.83
CA ARG A 126 -3.14 9.31 17.20
C ARG A 126 -4.24 8.36 17.66
N PHE A 127 -4.94 7.71 16.72
CA PHE A 127 -5.97 6.72 16.99
C PHE A 127 -5.43 5.28 17.00
N ALA A 128 -4.13 5.08 16.73
CA ALA A 128 -3.55 3.76 16.56
C ALA A 128 -3.66 2.91 17.82
N ASP A 129 -3.41 3.50 18.99
CA ASP A 129 -3.49 2.78 20.27
C ASP A 129 -4.93 2.35 20.60
N GLU A 130 -5.90 3.27 20.50
CA GLU A 130 -7.33 2.98 20.72
C GLU A 130 -7.80 1.82 19.83
N VAL A 131 -7.56 1.94 18.52
CA VAL A 131 -8.08 0.98 17.54
C VAL A 131 -7.31 -0.33 17.57
N SER A 132 -6.00 -0.32 17.82
CA SER A 132 -5.19 -1.55 17.86
C SER A 132 -5.46 -2.40 19.10
N ASN A 133 -5.91 -1.78 20.19
CA ASN A 133 -6.22 -2.48 21.44
C ASN A 133 -7.70 -2.91 21.57
N ARG A 134 -8.52 -2.70 20.53
CA ARG A 134 -9.92 -3.16 20.50
C ARG A 134 -10.02 -4.69 20.63
N PRO A 135 -10.70 -5.23 21.65
CA PRO A 135 -10.81 -6.67 21.88
C PRO A 135 -11.33 -7.43 20.66
N GLU A 136 -12.26 -6.84 19.91
CA GLU A 136 -12.85 -7.43 18.71
C GLU A 136 -11.84 -7.64 17.58
N TYR A 137 -10.93 -6.68 17.36
CA TYR A 137 -9.92 -6.78 16.31
C TYR A 137 -8.76 -7.69 16.73
N ILE A 138 -8.39 -7.66 18.00
CA ILE A 138 -7.43 -8.63 18.57
C ILE A 138 -7.97 -10.04 18.41
N TYR A 139 -9.24 -10.28 18.75
CA TYR A 139 -9.87 -11.58 18.58
C TYR A 139 -9.84 -12.04 17.12
N LYS A 140 -10.26 -11.19 16.18
CA LYS A 140 -10.27 -11.53 14.75
C LYS A 140 -8.87 -11.82 14.19
N TYR A 141 -7.87 -11.04 14.59
CA TYR A 141 -6.48 -11.29 14.21
C TYR A 141 -5.97 -12.64 14.75
N ARG A 142 -6.23 -12.93 16.03
CA ARG A 142 -5.69 -14.12 16.70
C ARG A 142 -6.42 -15.42 16.34
N TYR A 143 -7.72 -15.35 16.08
CA TYR A 143 -8.58 -16.54 16.02
C TYR A 143 -9.44 -16.63 14.74
N ALA A 144 -9.44 -15.59 13.89
CA ALA A 144 -10.22 -15.58 12.65
C ALA A 144 -9.38 -15.20 11.42
N TYR A 145 -8.05 -15.30 11.50
CA TYR A 145 -7.11 -15.08 10.39
C TYR A 145 -7.22 -13.73 9.68
N ALA A 146 -7.82 -12.73 10.34
CA ALA A 146 -7.92 -11.38 9.81
C ALA A 146 -6.60 -10.61 9.98
N TYR A 147 -6.42 -9.50 9.27
CA TYR A 147 -5.28 -8.60 9.50
C TYR A 147 -5.38 -7.89 10.85
N GLY A 148 -4.22 -7.69 11.48
CA GLY A 148 -4.10 -6.91 12.70
C GLY A 148 -4.46 -5.44 12.48
N ALA A 149 -5.07 -4.79 13.47
CA ALA A 149 -5.61 -3.44 13.31
C ALA A 149 -4.56 -2.39 12.95
N PHE A 150 -3.35 -2.48 13.51
CA PHE A 150 -2.23 -1.59 13.19
C PHE A 150 -1.86 -1.59 11.70
N HIS A 151 -2.14 -2.70 10.99
CA HIS A 151 -1.88 -2.81 9.56
C HIS A 151 -2.54 -1.66 8.79
N GLY A 152 -3.79 -1.31 9.08
CA GLY A 152 -4.49 -0.21 8.39
C GLY A 152 -3.84 1.15 8.60
N PHE A 153 -3.24 1.40 9.76
CA PHE A 153 -2.50 2.64 10.02
C PHE A 153 -1.22 2.70 9.19
N SER A 154 -0.47 1.59 9.14
CA SER A 154 0.73 1.53 8.29
C SER A 154 0.43 1.72 6.80
N MET A 155 -0.74 1.29 6.33
CA MET A 155 -1.20 1.54 4.96
C MET A 155 -1.42 3.04 4.70
N VAL A 156 -2.06 3.75 5.63
CA VAL A 156 -2.25 5.20 5.52
C VAL A 156 -0.90 5.94 5.57
N SER A 157 0.04 5.52 6.43
CA SER A 157 1.38 6.12 6.48
C SER A 157 2.16 5.95 5.17
N CYS A 158 2.05 4.80 4.51
CA CYS A 158 2.64 4.64 3.17
C CYS A 158 1.93 5.54 2.14
N GLY A 159 0.61 5.63 2.22
CA GLY A 159 -0.20 6.49 1.38
C GLY A 159 0.10 7.99 1.50
N SER A 160 0.45 8.47 2.70
CA SER A 160 0.79 9.88 2.92
C SER A 160 2.04 10.32 2.13
N ILE A 161 2.90 9.38 1.71
CA ILE A 161 4.03 9.68 0.82
C ILE A 161 3.51 10.30 -0.48
N ALA A 162 2.49 9.71 -1.10
CA ALA A 162 1.91 10.29 -2.32
C ALA A 162 1.26 11.66 -2.05
N HIS A 163 0.58 11.81 -0.91
CA HIS A 163 -0.05 13.08 -0.57
C HIS A 163 0.97 14.22 -0.37
N ASN A 164 2.16 13.91 0.16
CA ASN A 164 3.18 14.90 0.48
C ASN A 164 4.07 15.29 -0.71
N HIS A 165 4.13 14.46 -1.74
CA HIS A 165 5.07 14.61 -2.86
C HIS A 165 4.38 14.88 -4.22
N THR A 166 3.05 14.99 -4.24
CA THR A 166 2.27 15.23 -5.46
C THR A 166 1.42 16.49 -5.31
N SER A 167 1.16 17.16 -6.44
CA SER A 167 0.23 18.30 -6.45
C SER A 167 -1.23 17.85 -6.52
N ALA A 168 -1.49 16.71 -7.17
CA ALA A 168 -2.82 16.13 -7.28
C ALA A 168 -2.78 14.63 -7.54
N ILE A 169 -3.81 13.94 -7.09
CA ILE A 169 -4.06 12.52 -7.38
C ILE A 169 -5.49 12.40 -7.91
N PHE A 170 -5.63 11.86 -9.12
CA PHE A 170 -6.92 11.62 -9.75
C PHE A 170 -7.24 10.13 -9.75
N ILE A 171 -8.41 9.78 -9.22
CA ILE A 171 -8.92 8.41 -9.22
C ILE A 171 -9.97 8.26 -10.33
N VAL A 172 -9.62 7.55 -11.39
CA VAL A 172 -10.52 7.28 -12.52
C VAL A 172 -11.27 5.98 -12.26
N GLY A 173 -12.59 6.05 -12.17
CA GLY A 173 -13.46 4.89 -11.98
C GLY A 173 -14.02 4.70 -10.57
N ALA A 174 -13.70 5.60 -9.63
CA ALA A 174 -14.30 5.65 -8.30
C ALA A 174 -15.83 5.70 -8.41
N ARG A 175 -16.53 4.81 -7.69
CA ARG A 175 -17.98 4.61 -7.88
C ARG A 175 -18.86 5.37 -6.90
N GLU A 176 -18.33 5.76 -5.75
CA GLU A 176 -19.08 6.44 -4.71
C GLU A 176 -18.30 7.67 -4.21
N PRO A 177 -18.98 8.83 -4.04
CA PRO A 177 -18.33 10.03 -3.55
C PRO A 177 -17.86 9.84 -2.10
N GLY A 178 -16.73 10.44 -1.76
CA GLY A 178 -16.21 10.44 -0.39
C GLY A 178 -15.36 9.22 -0.01
N TYR A 179 -15.08 8.28 -0.93
CA TYR A 179 -14.08 7.22 -0.70
C TYR A 179 -12.69 7.55 -1.26
N ALA A 180 -12.62 8.13 -2.46
CA ALA A 180 -11.38 8.59 -3.04
C ALA A 180 -10.99 9.95 -2.44
N ARG A 181 -10.42 9.89 -1.23
CA ARG A 181 -9.91 11.04 -0.50
C ARG A 181 -8.39 11.12 -0.59
#